data_AF-A0A1S1RPA9-F1
#
_entry.id   AF-A0A1S1RPA9-F1
#
_cell.length_a   1.000
_cell.length_b   1.000
_cell.length_c   1.000
_cell.angle_alpha   90.00
_cell.angle_beta   90.00
_cell.angle_gamma   90.00
#
_symmetry.space_group_name_H-M   'P 1'
#
loop_
_entity.id
_entity.type
_entity.pdbx_description
1 polymer ?
#
loop_
_entity_poly.entity_id
_entity_poly.type
_entity_poly.pdbx_seq_one_letter_code
_entity_poly.pdbx_strand_id
1 'polypeptide(L)'
;MTGMTGLSIVPDLDRAPWTDLTNPTPAQLTRIGLLRNGATTGRASVGLVLELEDGTQVIAQTTWRLLHTAVRALAAGPVGSEETQD
;
A
#
# COMPACT_ATOMS: atom_id res chain seq x y z
N MET A 1 9.26 -22.51 -10.49
CA MET A 1 8.23 -21.65 -11.12
C MET A 1 8.20 -20.33 -10.37
N THR A 2 8.40 -19.24 -11.12
CA THR A 2 8.10 -17.83 -10.79
C THR A 2 8.83 -17.23 -9.60
N GLY A 3 10.11 -16.89 -9.80
CA GLY A 3 10.75 -15.85 -9.00
C GLY A 3 10.07 -14.53 -9.31
N MET A 4 9.13 -14.11 -8.46
CA MET A 4 8.73 -12.71 -8.39
C MET A 4 10.02 -11.92 -8.14
N THR A 5 10.42 -11.09 -9.09
CA THR A 5 11.44 -10.06 -8.86
C THR A 5 11.01 -9.31 -7.61
N GLY A 6 11.69 -9.56 -6.50
CA GLY A 6 11.39 -8.99 -5.20
C GLY A 6 11.69 -7.51 -5.25
N LEU A 7 10.76 -6.73 -5.78
CA LEU A 7 10.79 -5.29 -5.73
C LEU A 7 10.67 -4.91 -4.25
N SER A 8 11.80 -4.61 -3.63
CA SER A 8 11.85 -4.07 -2.28
C SER A 8 11.64 -2.56 -2.40
N ILE A 9 10.44 -2.12 -2.06
CA ILE A 9 10.10 -0.69 -1.99
C ILE A 9 10.33 -0.25 -0.55
N VAL A 10 11.39 0.54 -0.33
CA VAL A 10 11.67 1.15 0.98
C VAL A 10 11.36 2.65 0.87
N PRO A 11 10.54 3.23 1.74
CA PRO A 11 10.30 4.66 1.74
C PRO A 11 11.59 5.43 2.08
N ASP A 12 11.94 6.42 1.26
CA ASP A 12 13.03 7.37 1.54
C ASP A 12 12.52 8.47 2.49
N LEU A 13 12.49 8.13 3.77
CA LEU A 13 12.04 9.04 4.84
C LEU A 13 13.05 10.16 5.12
N ASP A 14 14.29 10.05 4.63
CA ASP A 14 15.28 11.13 4.74
C ASP A 14 14.93 12.29 3.80
N ARG A 15 14.47 11.99 2.58
CA ARG A 15 14.06 13.01 1.58
C ARG A 15 12.64 13.51 1.75
N ALA A 16 11.73 12.68 2.27
CA ALA A 16 10.33 13.02 2.49
C ALA A 16 9.84 12.50 3.86
N PRO A 17 10.23 13.16 4.97
CA PRO A 17 9.97 12.66 6.31
C PRO A 17 8.47 12.68 6.62
N TRP A 18 7.92 11.51 6.94
CA TRP A 18 6.57 11.37 7.50
C TRP A 18 6.66 11.56 9.01
N THR A 19 6.64 12.82 9.44
CA THR A 19 6.86 13.22 10.85
C THR A 19 5.74 12.83 11.80
N ASP A 20 4.61 12.36 11.26
CA ASP A 20 3.46 11.85 11.98
C ASP A 20 3.59 10.34 12.33
N LEU A 21 4.52 9.62 11.71
CA LEU A 21 4.79 8.23 12.05
C LEU A 21 5.53 8.12 13.39
N THR A 22 4.95 7.39 14.35
CA THR A 22 5.62 7.05 15.61
C THR A 22 6.09 5.60 15.59
N ASN A 23 7.40 5.36 15.67
CA ASN A 23 8.04 4.04 15.68
C ASN A 23 7.56 3.09 14.55
N PRO A 24 7.73 3.45 13.27
CA PRO A 24 7.29 2.60 12.18
C PRO A 24 8.03 1.26 12.18
N THR A 25 7.28 0.16 12.13
CA THR A 25 7.83 -1.19 11.97
C THR A 25 7.94 -1.50 10.48
N PRO A 26 9.11 -1.88 9.96
CA PRO A 26 9.24 -2.35 8.58
C PRO A 26 8.35 -3.56 8.34
N ALA A 27 7.71 -3.60 7.17
CA ALA A 27 6.86 -4.70 6.76
C ALA A 27 6.93 -4.90 5.25
N GLN A 28 6.82 -6.15 4.81
CA GLN A 28 6.75 -6.49 3.39
C GLN A 28 5.30 -6.69 2.96
N LEU A 29 4.87 -6.04 1.87
CA LEU A 29 3.59 -6.33 1.24
C LEU A 29 3.67 -7.70 0.55
N THR A 30 2.99 -8.70 1.11
CA THR A 30 3.00 -10.08 0.58
C THR A 30 1.75 -10.41 -0.23
N ARG A 31 0.65 -9.67 -0.05
CA ARG A 31 -0.58 -9.87 -0.84
C ARG A 31 -1.40 -8.59 -0.95
N ILE A 32 -1.98 -8.36 -2.13
CA ILE A 32 -3.01 -7.36 -2.36
C ILE A 32 -4.22 -8.02 -3.04
N GLY A 33 -5.43 -7.66 -2.64
CA GLY A 33 -6.64 -8.21 -3.24
C GLY A 33 -7.88 -7.34 -3.07
N LEU A 34 -8.81 -7.47 -4.01
CA LEU A 34 -10.13 -6.85 -3.95
C LEU A 34 -11.15 -7.84 -3.38
N LEU A 35 -11.80 -7.47 -2.29
CA LEU A 35 -12.85 -8.24 -1.63
C LEU A 35 -14.20 -7.66 -2.03
N ARG A 36 -14.96 -8.38 -2.88
CA ARG A 36 -16.21 -7.89 -3.49
C ARG A 36 -17.25 -7.40 -2.46
N ASN A 37 -17.31 -8.01 -1.28
CA ASN A 37 -18.21 -7.68 -0.17
C ASN A 37 -17.46 -7.41 1.14
N GLY A 38 -16.28 -6.79 1.08
CA GLY A 38 -15.39 -6.70 2.24
C GLY A 38 -15.72 -5.59 3.26
N ALA A 39 -16.76 -4.78 3.04
CA ALA A 39 -17.28 -3.83 4.03
C ALA A 39 -18.64 -4.28 4.58
N THR A 40 -18.99 -3.85 5.80
CA THR A 40 -20.28 -4.17 6.47
C THR A 40 -21.52 -3.75 5.67
N THR A 41 -21.37 -2.81 4.73
CA THR A 41 -22.42 -2.34 3.83
C THR A 41 -22.46 -3.09 2.49
N GLY A 42 -21.69 -4.18 2.33
CA GLY A 42 -21.59 -4.97 1.09
C GLY A 42 -20.72 -4.33 0.00
N ARG A 43 -20.04 -3.22 0.29
CA ARG A 43 -19.14 -2.56 -0.67
C ARG A 43 -17.82 -3.31 -0.81
N ALA A 44 -17.20 -3.18 -2.00
CA ALA A 44 -15.88 -3.71 -2.24
C ALA A 44 -14.82 -3.02 -1.36
N SER A 45 -13.93 -3.82 -0.76
CA SER A 45 -12.75 -3.34 -0.03
C SER A 45 -11.48 -3.89 -0.67
N VAL A 46 -10.36 -3.23 -0.37
CA VAL A 46 -9.02 -3.68 -0.72
C VAL A 46 -8.38 -4.17 0.57
N GLY A 47 -7.83 -5.39 0.51
CA GLY A 47 -7.00 -5.95 1.58
C GLY A 47 -5.54 -5.94 1.17
N LEU A 48 -4.69 -5.49 2.09
CA LEU A 48 -3.24 -5.55 2.02
C LEU A 48 -2.76 -6.47 3.14
N VAL A 49 -2.04 -7.53 2.80
CA VAL A 49 -1.37 -8.38 3.78
C VAL A 49 0.09 -7.95 3.85
N LEU A 50 0.48 -7.52 5.03
CA LEU A 50 1.83 -7.11 5.39
C LEU A 50 2.43 -8.21 6.27
N GLU A 51 3.66 -8.61 5.99
CA GLU A 51 4.44 -9.50 6.85
C GLU A 51 5.52 -8.69 7.57
N LEU A 52 5.53 -8.77 8.90
CA LEU A 52 6.55 -8.14 9.75
C LEU A 52 7.82 -9.00 9.77
N GLU A 53 8.93 -8.43 10.26
CA GLU A 53 10.22 -9.13 10.34
C GLU A 53 10.18 -10.41 11.21
N ASP A 54 9.29 -10.47 12.19
CA ASP A 54 9.08 -11.65 13.04
C ASP A 54 8.16 -12.71 12.40
N GLY A 55 7.71 -12.50 11.15
CA GLY A 55 6.79 -13.37 10.42
C GLY A 55 5.31 -13.13 10.74
N THR A 56 4.99 -12.19 11.62
CA THR A 56 3.60 -11.83 11.94
C THR A 56 2.92 -11.23 10.71
N GLN A 57 1.68 -11.65 10.44
CA GLN A 57 0.87 -11.09 9.35
C GLN A 57 -0.13 -10.05 9.87
N VAL A 58 -0.07 -8.86 9.29
CA VAL A 58 -0.97 -7.74 9.55
C VAL A 58 -1.82 -7.50 8.31
N ILE A 59 -3.14 -7.36 8.49
CA ILE A 59 -4.06 -7.05 7.40
C ILE A 59 -4.51 -5.59 7.52
N ALA A 60 -4.12 -4.76 6.56
CA ALA A 60 -4.66 -3.42 6.39
C ALA A 60 -5.80 -3.43 5.37
N GLN A 61 -6.87 -2.69 5.63
CA GLN A 61 -8.05 -2.66 4.76
C GLN A 61 -8.56 -1.26 4.54
N THR A 62 -9.05 -1.00 3.32
CA THR A 62 -9.76 0.23 2.99
C THR A 62 -10.84 -0.06 1.95
N THR A 63 -11.78 0.87 1.73
CA THR A 63 -12.75 0.71 0.65
C THR A 63 -12.08 0.92 -0.71
N TRP A 64 -12.51 0.17 -1.74
CA TRP A 64 -11.99 0.36 -3.10
C TRP A 64 -12.13 1.81 -3.57
N ARG A 65 -13.26 2.44 -3.26
CA ARG A 65 -13.53 3.83 -3.63
C ARG A 65 -12.51 4.79 -3.04
N LEU A 66 -12.16 4.63 -1.76
CA LEU A 66 -11.17 5.49 -1.11
C LEU A 66 -9.78 5.28 -1.70
N LEU A 67 -9.36 4.02 -1.88
CA LEU A 67 -8.06 3.74 -2.51
C LEU A 67 -7.99 4.31 -3.93
N HIS A 68 -9.02 4.09 -4.74
CA HIS A 68 -9.07 4.57 -6.12
C HIS A 68 -8.94 6.10 -6.20
N THR A 69 -9.63 6.84 -5.33
CA THR A 69 -9.48 8.30 -5.27
C THR A 69 -8.07 8.71 -4.80
N ALA A 70 -7.52 8.04 -3.79
CA ALA A 70 -6.18 8.32 -3.29
C ALA A 70 -5.10 8.09 -4.36
N VAL A 71 -5.16 6.96 -5.07
CA VAL A 71 -4.23 6.65 -6.18
C VAL A 71 -4.30 7.72 -7.27
N ARG A 72 -5.50 8.16 -7.66
CA ARG A 72 -5.65 9.23 -8.66
C ARG A 72 -5.07 10.56 -8.17
N ALA A 73 -5.28 10.90 -6.91
CA ALA A 73 -4.73 12.13 -6.33
C ALA A 73 -3.19 12.08 -6.26
N LEU A 74 -2.61 10.94 -5.86
CA LEU A 74 -1.17 10.73 -5.79
C LEU A 74 -0.53 10.77 -7.18
N ALA A 75 -1.12 10.11 -8.18
CA ALA A 75 -0.65 10.12 -9.56
C ALA A 75 -0.66 11.54 -10.18
N ALA A 76 -1.62 12.38 -9.78
CA ALA A 76 -1.68 13.77 -10.20
C ALA A 76 -0.76 14.70 -9.39
N GLY A 77 -0.14 14.21 -8.31
CA GLY A 77 0.84 14.96 -7.53
C GLY A 77 2.18 15.09 -8.28
N PRO A 78 3.10 15.96 -7.83
CA PRO A 78 4.37 16.20 -8.50
C PRO A 78 5.19 14.91 -8.73
N VAL A 79 5.43 14.15 -7.65
CA VAL A 79 6.17 12.88 -7.71
C VAL A 79 5.46 11.83 -8.58
N GLY A 80 4.13 11.69 -8.42
CA GLY A 80 3.38 10.72 -9.21
C GLY A 80 3.34 11.06 -10.70
N SER A 81 3.31 12.36 -11.04
CA SER A 81 3.32 12.81 -12.43
C SER A 81 4.67 12.55 -13.09
N GLU A 82 5.77 12.72 -12.36
CA GLU A 82 7.13 12.40 -12.82
C GLU A 82 7.29 10.89 -13.09
N GLU A 83 6.80 10.04 -12.20
CA GLU A 83 6.89 8.57 -12.33
C GLU A 83 5.98 7.96 -13.42
N THR A 84 4.91 8.65 -13.81
CA THR A 84 3.95 8.15 -14.83
C THR A 84 4.24 8.67 -16.24
N GLN A 85 5.32 9.45 -16.42
CA GLN A 85 5.69 10.05 -17.71
C GLN A 85 6.63 9.19 -18.59
N ASP A 86 6.96 7.97 -18.16
CA ASP A 86 7.74 6.98 -18.93
C ASP A 86 6.87 6.11 -19.86
#